data_AF-A0A7S4V7P0-F1
#
_entry.id   AF-A0A7S4V7P0-F1
#
_cell.length_a   1.000
_cell.length_b   1.000
_cell.length_c   1.000
_cell.angle_alpha   90.00
_cell.angle_beta   90.00
_cell.angle_gamma   90.00
#
_symmetry.space_group_name_H-M   'P 1'
#
loop_
_entity.id
_entity.type
_entity.pdbx_description
1 polymer ?
#
loop_
_entity_poly.entity_id
_entity_poly.type
_entity_poly.pdbx_seq_one_letter_code
_entity_poly.pdbx_strand_id
1 'polypeptide(L)'
;MAAMKASAGFILAMLVLAAAVPTASARVGTGRALQPETATAMAGIEGEACSTDEYQRYTTIVCKIEKTCGCSGTVCQLDWCSEYVHSWKKEFGACILKGCP
;
A
#
# COMPACT_ATOMS: atom_id res chain seq x y z
N MET A 1 -11.93 -13.46 -55.09
CA MET A 1 -10.95 -13.04 -56.11
C MET A 1 -11.54 -11.85 -56.84
N ALA A 2 -11.00 -10.65 -56.63
CA ALA A 2 -11.30 -9.47 -57.46
C ALA A 2 -10.04 -8.62 -57.48
N ALA A 3 -9.29 -8.76 -58.57
CA ALA A 3 -8.16 -7.93 -58.92
C ALA A 3 -8.65 -6.84 -59.86
N MET A 4 -8.34 -5.57 -59.60
CA MET A 4 -8.46 -4.53 -60.61
C MET A 4 -7.49 -3.36 -60.32
N LYS A 5 -6.37 -3.42 -61.05
CA LYS A 5 -5.67 -2.35 -61.78
C LYS A 5 -5.20 -1.11 -60.99
N ALA A 6 -3.93 -1.15 -60.60
CA ALA A 6 -3.14 0.03 -60.23
C ALA A 6 -2.92 0.93 -61.46
N SER A 7 -3.55 2.10 -61.45
CA SER A 7 -3.37 3.13 -62.47
C SER A 7 -2.07 3.90 -62.21
N ALA A 8 -1.16 3.80 -63.17
CA ALA A 8 0.18 4.39 -63.23
C ALA A 8 0.17 5.94 -63.37
N GLY A 9 -0.68 6.63 -62.62
CA GLY A 9 -0.83 8.09 -62.65
C GLY A 9 -0.48 8.79 -61.34
N PHE A 10 0.00 8.05 -60.32
CA PHE A 10 0.25 8.57 -58.98
C PHE A 10 1.73 8.50 -58.57
N ILE A 11 2.63 8.41 -59.55
CA ILE A 11 4.08 8.41 -59.35
C ILE A 11 4.66 9.57 -60.17
N LEU A 12 4.22 10.81 -59.94
CA LEU A 12 4.87 12.04 -60.47
C LEU A 12 4.25 13.34 -59.92
N ALA A 13 3.87 13.34 -58.65
CA ALA A 13 3.67 14.57 -57.87
C ALA A 13 4.40 14.37 -56.53
N MET A 14 5.71 14.62 -56.50
CA MET A 14 6.21 15.86 -55.89
C MET A 14 5.77 15.89 -54.42
N LEU A 15 6.44 15.21 -53.48
CA LEU A 15 7.85 15.45 -53.11
C LEU A 15 8.17 16.93 -52.84
N VAL A 16 7.17 17.75 -52.54
CA VAL A 16 7.32 19.15 -52.10
C VAL A 16 6.20 19.52 -51.12
N LEU A 17 6.25 19.01 -49.88
CA LEU A 17 5.72 19.74 -48.70
C LEU A 17 6.22 19.16 -47.37
N ALA A 18 7.54 19.00 -47.24
CA ALA A 18 8.20 18.72 -45.98
C ALA A 18 8.53 20.04 -45.26
N ALA A 19 7.53 20.77 -44.74
CA ALA A 19 7.74 21.90 -43.82
C ALA A 19 6.42 22.40 -43.21
N ALA A 20 5.84 21.64 -42.28
CA ALA A 20 5.00 22.19 -41.20
C ALA A 20 4.64 21.06 -40.23
N VAL A 21 5.49 20.81 -39.24
CA VAL A 21 5.09 20.05 -38.05
C VAL A 21 4.46 21.07 -37.10
N PRO A 22 3.13 21.12 -36.91
CA PRO A 22 2.61 21.77 -35.73
C PRO A 22 3.01 20.90 -34.54
N THR A 23 3.89 21.42 -33.69
CA THR A 23 4.09 20.90 -32.34
C THR A 23 2.77 21.10 -31.59
N ALA A 24 1.89 20.10 -31.67
CA ALA A 24 0.71 20.04 -30.83
C ALA A 24 1.21 19.95 -29.38
N SER A 25 1.20 21.11 -28.71
CA SER A 25 1.44 21.27 -27.30
C SER A 25 0.67 20.18 -26.56
N ALA A 26 1.38 19.26 -25.93
CA ALA A 26 0.80 18.43 -24.89
C ALA A 26 0.26 19.41 -23.85
N ARG A 27 -1.05 19.66 -23.85
CA ARG A 27 -1.71 20.22 -22.70
C ARG A 27 -1.58 19.15 -21.63
N VAL A 28 -0.51 19.27 -20.85
CA VAL A 28 -0.43 18.73 -19.50
C VAL A 28 -1.68 19.25 -18.83
N GLY A 29 -2.72 18.42 -18.84
CA GLY A 29 -3.84 18.63 -17.98
C GLY A 29 -3.26 18.73 -16.59
N THR A 30 -3.35 19.90 -15.99
CA THR A 30 -3.34 20.09 -14.54
C THR A 30 -4.58 19.39 -13.96
N GLY A 31 -4.71 18.09 -14.26
CA GLY A 31 -5.36 17.17 -13.35
C GLY A 31 -4.56 17.30 -12.08
N ARG A 32 -5.12 18.03 -11.13
CA ARG A 32 -4.74 17.94 -9.73
C ARG A 32 -4.68 16.45 -9.46
N ALA A 33 -3.48 15.87 -9.51
CA ALA A 33 -3.23 14.63 -8.83
C ALA A 33 -3.67 14.96 -7.42
N LEU A 34 -4.79 14.37 -7.01
CA LEU A 34 -5.16 14.27 -5.62
C LEU A 34 -3.90 13.72 -4.96
N GLN A 35 -3.14 14.64 -4.38
CA GLN A 35 -1.95 14.30 -3.64
C GLN A 35 -2.49 13.36 -2.57
N PRO A 36 -2.01 12.10 -2.49
CA PRO A 36 -2.51 11.18 -1.48
C PRO A 36 -2.44 11.93 -0.16
N GLU A 37 -3.60 12.06 0.50
CA GLU A 37 -3.78 12.71 1.78
C GLU A 37 -2.51 12.42 2.59
N THR A 38 -1.69 13.45 2.82
CA THR A 38 -0.37 13.29 3.44
C THR A 38 -0.56 12.39 4.64
N ALA A 39 0.04 11.19 4.62
CA ALA A 39 0.00 10.27 5.74
C ALA A 39 0.49 11.08 6.94
N THR A 40 -0.42 11.47 7.82
CA THR A 40 -0.06 12.11 9.08
C THR A 40 0.86 11.12 9.75
N ALA A 41 2.16 11.45 9.78
CA ALA A 41 3.15 10.64 10.44
C ALA A 41 2.59 10.36 11.84
N MET A 42 2.32 9.08 12.13
CA MET A 42 1.83 8.65 13.42
C MET A 42 2.87 9.16 14.42
N ALA A 43 2.51 10.18 15.21
CA ALA A 43 3.40 10.71 16.22
C ALA A 43 3.79 9.53 17.10
N GLY A 44 5.08 9.17 17.10
CA GLY A 44 5.61 8.21 18.05
C GLY A 44 5.25 8.71 19.45
N ILE A 45 4.71 7.83 20.28
CA ILE A 45 4.42 8.20 21.66
C ILE A 45 5.75 8.45 22.39
N GLU A 46 6.01 9.69 22.78
CA GLU A 46 7.13 10.03 23.65
C GLU A 46 6.73 9.69 25.10
N GLY A 47 7.33 8.65 25.68
CA GLY A 47 7.02 8.21 27.06
C GLY A 47 6.93 6.69 27.24
N GLU A 48 6.41 6.24 28.38
CA GLU A 48 6.08 4.82 28.61
C GLU A 48 4.82 4.42 27.82
N ALA A 49 4.88 3.29 27.12
CA ALA A 49 3.80 2.84 26.25
C ALA A 49 2.51 2.40 26.97
N CYS A 50 2.62 1.94 28.21
CA CYS A 50 1.50 1.57 29.07
C CYS A 50 1.97 1.52 30.53
N SER A 51 1.03 1.67 31.47
CA SER A 51 1.32 1.55 32.91
C SER A 51 1.82 0.14 33.28
N THR A 52 2.47 0.02 34.43
CA THR A 52 2.92 -1.29 34.94
C THR A 52 1.77 -2.28 35.11
N ASP A 53 0.63 -1.86 35.65
CA ASP A 53 -0.53 -2.72 35.88
C ASP A 53 -1.14 -3.23 34.55
N GLU A 54 -1.21 -2.36 33.55
CA GLU A 54 -1.67 -2.73 32.21
C GLU A 54 -0.71 -3.70 31.53
N TYR A 55 0.60 -3.49 31.69
CA TYR A 55 1.61 -4.42 31.18
C TYR A 55 1.55 -5.79 31.86
N GLN A 56 1.23 -5.85 33.15
CA GLN A 56 1.01 -7.12 33.86
C GLN A 56 -0.22 -7.87 33.33
N ARG A 57 -1.29 -7.15 32.99
CA ARG A 57 -2.48 -7.72 32.34
C ARG A 57 -2.17 -8.21 30.93
N TYR A 58 -1.45 -7.41 30.14
CA TYR A 58 -0.98 -7.79 28.81
C TYR A 58 -0.15 -9.07 28.86
N THR A 59 0.82 -9.13 29.77
CA THR A 59 1.67 -10.32 29.97
C THR A 59 0.84 -11.55 30.36
N THR A 60 -0.15 -11.36 31.24
CA THR A 60 -0.99 -12.45 31.70
C THR A 60 -1.91 -13.01 30.61
N ILE A 61 -2.48 -12.15 29.76
CA ILE A 61 -3.47 -12.57 28.76
C ILE A 61 -2.79 -12.91 27.44
N VAL A 62 -2.00 -12.00 26.90
CA VAL A 62 -1.38 -12.15 25.58
C VAL A 62 -0.18 -13.08 25.66
N CYS A 63 0.82 -12.76 26.50
CA CYS A 63 2.09 -13.49 26.48
C CYS A 63 1.98 -14.94 26.95
N LYS A 64 1.10 -15.23 27.93
CA LYS A 64 0.84 -16.62 28.33
C LYS A 64 0.23 -17.43 27.20
N ILE A 65 -0.77 -16.88 26.50
CA ILE A 65 -1.41 -17.58 25.38
C ILE A 65 -0.48 -17.71 24.19
N GLU A 66 0.32 -16.69 23.88
CA GLU A 66 1.35 -16.78 22.84
C GLU A 66 2.32 -17.94 23.11
N LYS A 67 2.78 -18.07 24.35
CA LYS A 67 3.68 -19.16 24.74
C LYS A 67 2.98 -20.52 24.66
N THR A 68 1.77 -20.63 25.18
CA THR A 68 1.01 -21.90 25.17
C THR A 68 0.64 -22.35 23.75
N CYS A 69 0.31 -21.41 22.86
CA CYS A 69 -0.08 -21.69 21.48
C CYS A 69 1.09 -21.66 20.48
N GLY A 70 2.33 -21.45 20.93
CA GLY A 70 3.51 -21.40 20.07
C GLY A 70 3.46 -20.27 19.04
N CYS A 71 3.02 -19.08 19.44
CA CYS A 71 2.86 -17.94 18.55
C CYS A 71 4.18 -17.19 18.29
N SER A 72 4.30 -16.67 17.07
CA SER A 72 5.26 -15.63 16.68
C SER A 72 4.47 -14.37 16.34
N GLY A 73 4.33 -13.47 17.31
CA GLY A 73 3.53 -12.27 17.15
C GLY A 73 2.02 -12.58 17.09
N THR A 74 1.39 -12.37 15.93
CA THR A 74 -0.04 -12.69 15.70
C THR A 74 -0.25 -14.00 14.96
N VAL A 75 0.83 -14.65 14.52
CA VAL A 75 0.77 -15.93 13.81
C VAL A 75 1.02 -17.05 14.81
N CYS A 76 0.03 -17.92 14.99
CA CYS A 76 0.03 -19.01 15.97
C CYS A 76 -0.14 -20.35 15.28
N GLN A 77 0.13 -21.45 16.00
CA GLN A 77 -0.12 -22.81 15.47
C GLN A 77 -1.61 -23.12 15.29
N LEU A 78 -2.47 -22.40 16.02
CA LEU A 78 -3.92 -22.58 16.04
C LEU A 78 -4.59 -21.26 15.67
N ASP A 79 -5.56 -21.31 14.75
CA ASP A 79 -6.25 -20.12 14.23
C ASP A 79 -6.97 -19.32 15.32
N TRP A 80 -7.65 -20.01 16.25
CA TRP A 80 -8.32 -19.35 17.36
C TRP A 80 -7.35 -18.60 18.28
N CYS A 81 -6.11 -19.09 18.46
CA CYS A 81 -5.09 -18.39 19.24
C CYS A 81 -4.65 -17.13 18.50
N SER A 82 -4.48 -17.21 17.18
CA SER A 82 -4.17 -16.05 16.34
C SER A 82 -5.25 -14.98 16.46
N GLU A 83 -6.52 -15.36 16.35
CA GLU A 83 -7.64 -14.43 16.52
C GLU A 83 -7.68 -13.82 17.92
N TYR A 84 -7.55 -14.64 18.96
CA TYR A 84 -7.59 -14.21 20.35
C TYR A 84 -6.42 -13.26 20.70
N VAL A 85 -5.19 -13.65 20.35
CA VAL A 85 -4.01 -12.81 20.58
C VAL A 85 -4.12 -11.51 19.80
N HIS A 86 -4.57 -11.57 18.54
CA HIS A 86 -4.73 -10.37 17.72
C HIS A 86 -5.81 -9.43 18.25
N SER A 87 -6.95 -9.95 18.75
CA SER A 87 -7.98 -9.12 19.36
C SER A 87 -7.47 -8.44 20.62
N TRP A 88 -6.83 -9.19 21.53
CA TRP A 88 -6.30 -8.60 22.76
C TRP A 88 -5.19 -7.59 22.50
N LYS A 89 -4.32 -7.81 21.52
CA LYS A 89 -3.31 -6.83 21.13
C LYS A 89 -3.91 -5.49 20.70
N LYS A 90 -5.09 -5.50 20.06
CA LYS A 90 -5.80 -4.25 19.73
C LYS A 90 -6.32 -3.55 20.98
N GLU A 91 -6.89 -4.30 21.92
CA GLU A 91 -7.40 -3.76 23.19
C GLU A 91 -6.30 -3.10 24.03
N PHE A 92 -5.10 -3.69 24.05
CA PHE A 92 -3.96 -3.17 24.80
C PHE A 92 -3.22 -2.01 24.09
N GLY A 93 -3.59 -1.66 22.86
CA GLY A 93 -3.09 -0.50 22.14
C GLY A 93 -1.57 -0.38 22.14
N ALA A 94 -1.04 0.71 22.71
CA ALA A 94 0.39 0.98 22.74
C ALA A 94 1.19 -0.03 23.58
N CYS A 95 0.56 -0.77 24.51
CA CYS A 95 1.27 -1.72 25.37
C CYS A 95 1.95 -2.85 24.57
N ILE A 96 1.46 -3.13 23.35
CA ILE A 96 2.11 -4.08 22.43
C ILE A 96 3.56 -3.70 22.08
N LEU A 97 3.90 -2.40 22.17
CA LEU A 97 5.24 -1.89 21.89
C LEU A 97 6.26 -2.30 22.95
N LYS A 98 5.82 -2.67 24.17
CA LYS A 98 6.71 -3.26 25.18
C LYS A 98 7.05 -4.73 24.88
N GLY A 99 6.21 -5.43 24.11
CA GLY A 99 6.40 -6.83 23.78
C GLY A 99 6.17 -7.79 24.95
N CYS A 100 6.46 -9.07 24.75
CA CYS A 100 6.46 -10.07 25.81
C CYS A 100 7.87 -10.26 26.39
N PRO A 101 8.02 -10.49 27.70
CA PRO A 101 9.31 -10.77 28.33
C PRO A 101 9.87 -12.14 27.97
#